data_AF-A0A7X9HTR2-F1
#
_entry.id   AF-A0A7X9HTR2-F1
#
_cell.length_a   1.000
_cell.length_b   1.000
_cell.length_c   1.000
_cell.angle_alpha   90.00
_cell.angle_beta   90.00
_cell.angle_gamma   90.00
#
_symmetry.space_group_name_H-M   'P 1'
#
loop_
_entity.id
_entity.type
_entity.pdbx_description
1 polymer ?
#
loop_
_entity_poly.entity_id
_entity_poly.type
_entity_poly.pdbx_seq_one_letter_code
_entity_poly.pdbx_strand_id
1 'polypeptide(L)'
;MRSNLQIHLQKICMKESCQHLLDSNITSYKIVVQDKLIFKRKKWHYLILDEAHNIKNFKGQRWQTLLNFHSERRLLLTGTPLQNSLMELWALMHFLMPNIFESHADFKDWFSNPLTGMVEGKTS
;
A
#
# COMPACT_ATOMS: atom_id res chain seq x y z
N MET A 1 -8.11 -7.39 36.98
CA MET A 1 -6.95 -7.76 36.14
C MET A 1 -7.36 -8.04 34.70
N ARG A 2 -7.65 -7.00 33.92
CA ARG A 2 -7.53 -7.03 32.45
C ARG A 2 -7.05 -5.65 32.00
N SER A 3 -5.79 -5.38 32.32
CA SER A 3 -4.97 -4.43 31.60
C SER A 3 -4.95 -4.89 30.14
N ASN A 4 -5.52 -4.12 29.23
CA ASN A 4 -5.17 -4.25 27.83
C ASN A 4 -4.97 -2.87 27.25
N LEU A 5 -3.68 -2.56 27.13
CA LEU A 5 -3.08 -1.45 26.44
C LEU A 5 -3.94 -0.99 25.27
N GLN A 6 -4.20 0.30 25.26
CA GLN A 6 -4.47 1.07 24.07
C GLN A 6 -3.23 0.99 23.17
N ILE A 7 -3.06 -0.13 22.48
CA ILE A 7 -2.04 -0.30 21.45
C ILE A 7 -2.51 0.57 20.29
N HIS A 8 -1.69 1.57 19.96
CA HIS A 8 -1.77 2.36 18.75
C HIS A 8 -1.60 1.41 17.54
N LEU A 9 -2.65 0.65 17.22
CA LEU A 9 -2.61 -0.41 16.23
C LEU A 9 -2.63 0.27 14.86
N GLN A 10 -1.46 0.33 14.25
CA GLN A 10 -1.32 0.42 12.80
C GLN A 10 -2.02 -0.81 12.20
N LYS A 11 -3.27 -0.66 11.75
CA LYS A 11 -4.13 -1.76 11.33
C LYS A 11 -3.94 -2.07 9.85
N ILE A 12 -3.74 -3.35 9.56
CA ILE A 12 -3.92 -3.91 8.23
C ILE A 12 -5.24 -4.66 8.26
N CYS A 13 -6.21 -4.25 7.44
CA CYS A 13 -7.45 -4.99 7.27
C CYS A 13 -7.39 -5.74 5.94
N MET A 14 -7.59 -7.06 6.01
CA MET A 14 -7.61 -7.91 4.83
C MET A 14 -8.91 -8.69 4.76
N LYS A 15 -9.52 -8.74 3.58
CA LYS A 15 -10.77 -9.48 3.35
C LYS A 15 -10.52 -10.65 2.41
N GLU A 16 -10.91 -11.85 2.81
CA GLU A 16 -10.79 -13.06 1.98
C GLU A 16 -11.93 -13.15 0.95
N SER A 17 -11.70 -13.89 -0.14
CA SER A 17 -12.59 -13.93 -1.31
C SER A 17 -13.73 -14.96 -1.23
N CYS A 18 -13.90 -15.67 -0.11
CA CYS A 18 -14.94 -16.71 0.02
C CYS A 18 -16.32 -16.10 0.31
N GLN A 19 -17.32 -16.53 -0.47
CA GLN A 19 -18.65 -15.89 -0.58
C GLN A 19 -19.55 -15.95 0.67
N HIS A 20 -19.21 -16.66 1.76
CA HIS A 20 -20.21 -16.96 2.81
C HIS A 20 -19.86 -16.66 4.28
N LEU A 21 -18.73 -16.03 4.60
CA LEU A 21 -18.57 -15.34 5.90
C LEU A 21 -17.62 -14.16 5.73
N LEU A 22 -17.99 -13.01 6.30
CA LEU A 22 -17.19 -11.78 6.30
C LEU A 22 -16.02 -11.92 7.28
N ASP A 23 -15.05 -12.79 6.98
CA ASP A 23 -13.85 -12.91 7.79
C ASP A 23 -12.90 -11.75 7.45
N SER A 24 -12.96 -10.69 8.26
CA SER A 24 -11.98 -9.61 8.25
C SER A 24 -10.85 -9.93 9.21
N ASN A 25 -9.61 -10.01 8.71
CA ASN A 25 -8.44 -10.14 9.57
C ASN A 25 -7.84 -8.75 9.82
N ILE A 26 -7.69 -8.39 11.10
CA ILE A 26 -7.05 -7.15 11.54
C ILE A 26 -5.71 -7.52 12.19
N THR A 27 -4.62 -7.05 11.60
CA THR A 27 -3.25 -7.35 12.08
C THR A 27 -2.35 -6.12 12.04
N SER A 28 -1.12 -6.25 12.51
CA SER A 28 -0.10 -5.19 12.48
C SER A 28 0.98 -5.46 11.43
N TYR A 29 1.67 -4.40 10.99
CA TYR A 29 2.81 -4.52 10.07
C TYR A 29 3.88 -5.52 10.54
N LYS A 30 4.16 -5.58 11.85
CA LYS A 30 5.18 -6.47 12.42
C LYS A 30 4.82 -7.95 12.21
N ILE A 31 3.60 -8.32 12.58
CA ILE A 31 3.10 -9.70 12.46
C ILE A 31 3.09 -10.13 10.99
N VAL A 32 2.64 -9.24 10.10
CA VAL A 32 2.60 -9.53 8.66
C VAL A 32 3.98 -9.81 8.08
N VAL A 33 5.01 -9.07 8.49
CA VAL A 33 6.38 -9.33 8.02
C VAL A 33 6.92 -10.63 8.59
N GLN A 34 6.65 -10.92 9.86
CA GLN A 34 7.05 -12.15 10.53
C GLN A 34 6.42 -13.38 9.88
N ASP A 35 5.11 -13.35 9.65
CA ASP A 35 4.32 -14.50 9.17
C ASP A 35 4.01 -14.42 7.66
N LYS A 36 4.84 -13.69 6.90
CA LYS A 36 4.60 -13.35 5.49
C LYS A 36 4.24 -14.53 4.58
N LEU A 37 4.74 -15.73 4.86
CA LEU A 37 4.45 -16.93 4.07
C LEU A 37 2.99 -17.37 4.19
N ILE A 38 2.39 -17.21 5.37
CA ILE A 38 0.98 -17.55 5.61
C ILE A 38 0.10 -16.56 4.84
N PHE A 39 0.41 -15.27 4.93
CA PHE A 39 -0.35 -14.21 4.26
C PHE A 39 -0.19 -14.25 2.74
N LYS A 40 0.99 -14.60 2.22
CA LYS A 40 1.25 -14.70 0.77
C LYS A 40 0.45 -15.82 0.10
N ARG A 41 0.16 -16.92 0.80
CA ARG A 41 -0.59 -18.07 0.26
C ARG A 41 -2.08 -17.76 0.06
N LYS A 42 -2.60 -16.74 0.72
CA LYS A 42 -4.01 -16.35 0.64
C LYS A 42 -4.23 -15.30 -0.45
N LYS A 43 -5.40 -15.37 -1.11
CA LYS A 43 -5.88 -14.35 -2.05
C LYS A 43 -6.78 -13.36 -1.33
N TRP A 44 -6.35 -12.11 -1.29
CA TRP A 44 -7.04 -11.03 -0.61
C TRP A 44 -7.88 -10.22 -1.60
N HIS A 45 -9.15 -9.98 -1.29
CA HIS A 45 -9.96 -9.08 -2.09
C HIS A 45 -9.64 -7.61 -1.76
N TYR A 46 -9.42 -7.32 -0.47
CA TYR A 46 -8.99 -5.99 -0.02
C TYR A 46 -7.73 -6.10 0.83
N LEU A 47 -6.78 -5.19 0.59
CA LEU A 47 -5.64 -4.92 1.45
C LEU A 47 -5.67 -3.44 1.84
N ILE A 48 -6.06 -3.16 3.07
CA ILE A 48 -6.15 -1.80 3.62
C ILE A 48 -5.00 -1.58 4.57
N LEU A 49 -4.19 -0.54 4.32
CA LEU A 49 -3.05 -0.16 5.14
C LEU A 49 -3.35 1.15 5.85
N ASP A 50 -3.50 1.10 7.16
CA ASP A 50 -3.59 2.28 8.01
C ASP A 50 -2.21 2.88 8.28
N GLU A 51 -2.17 4.19 8.47
CA GLU A 51 -0.95 4.99 8.60
C GLU A 51 0.09 4.65 7.52
N ALA A 52 -0.29 4.77 6.25
CA ALA A 52 0.51 4.37 5.08
C ALA A 52 1.90 5.03 5.02
N HIS A 53 2.13 6.13 5.74
CA HIS A 53 3.47 6.69 5.93
C HIS A 53 4.49 5.66 6.48
N ASN A 54 4.04 4.57 7.14
CA ASN A 54 4.91 3.50 7.63
C ASN A 54 5.49 2.59 6.54
N ILE A 55 4.97 2.66 5.31
CA ILE A 55 5.43 1.86 4.17
C ILE A 55 6.05 2.69 3.05
N LYS A 56 6.27 3.99 3.25
CA LYS A 56 6.82 4.90 2.21
C LYS A 56 8.22 4.55 1.70
N ASN A 57 8.96 3.72 2.45
CA ASN A 57 10.29 3.26 2.04
C ASN A 57 10.18 1.99 1.17
N PHE A 58 10.24 2.15 -0.16
CA PHE A 58 10.16 1.04 -1.12
C PHE A 58 11.28 0.00 -0.98
N LYS A 59 12.46 0.40 -0.47
CA LYS A 59 13.58 -0.52 -0.17
C LYS A 59 13.35 -1.28 1.14
N GLY A 60 12.36 -0.89 1.93
CA GLY A 60 12.05 -1.50 3.21
C GLY A 60 11.41 -2.87 3.06
N GLN A 61 11.78 -3.79 3.96
CA GLN A 61 11.24 -5.15 3.99
C GLN A 61 9.71 -5.18 4.08
N ARG A 62 9.09 -4.24 4.81
CA ARG A 62 7.63 -4.14 4.94
C ARG A 62 6.95 -3.90 3.59
N TRP A 63 7.43 -2.90 2.86
CA TRP A 63 6.88 -2.55 1.54
C TRP A 63 7.05 -3.72 0.57
N GLN A 64 8.25 -4.28 0.47
CA GLN A 64 8.51 -5.43 -0.41
C GLN A 64 7.65 -6.65 -0.05
N THR A 65 7.45 -6.91 1.24
CA THR A 65 6.61 -8.03 1.68
C THR A 65 5.15 -7.82 1.29
N LEU A 66 4.60 -6.63 1.59
CA LEU A 66 3.20 -6.30 1.31
C LEU A 66 2.89 -6.22 -0.18
N LEU A 67 3.81 -5.69 -0.98
CA LEU A 67 3.66 -5.58 -2.44
C LEU A 67 3.47 -6.97 -3.08
N ASN A 68 4.17 -7.97 -2.54
CA ASN A 68 4.17 -9.35 -3.02
C ASN A 68 2.93 -10.16 -2.61
N PHE A 69 1.96 -9.56 -1.93
CA PHE A 69 0.71 -10.24 -1.58
C PHE A 69 -0.30 -10.16 -2.71
N HIS A 70 -0.96 -11.30 -2.96
CA HIS A 70 -2.05 -11.40 -3.93
C HIS A 70 -3.27 -10.64 -3.40
N SER A 71 -3.49 -9.44 -3.94
CA SER A 71 -4.61 -8.56 -3.57
C SER A 71 -5.31 -8.00 -4.81
N GLU A 72 -6.65 -8.02 -4.83
CA GLU A 72 -7.44 -7.44 -5.94
C GLU A 72 -7.58 -5.93 -5.82
N ARG A 73 -7.78 -5.42 -4.59
CA ARG A 73 -7.94 -3.99 -4.30
C ARG A 73 -7.04 -3.58 -3.15
N ARG A 74 -6.33 -2.47 -3.30
CA ARG A 74 -5.44 -1.91 -2.28
C ARG A 74 -5.94 -0.52 -1.87
N LEU A 75 -5.93 -0.23 -0.58
CA LEU A 75 -6.31 1.06 -0.02
C LEU A 75 -5.27 1.52 0.98
N LEU A 76 -4.82 2.76 0.85
CA LEU A 76 -3.89 3.39 1.77
C LEU A 76 -4.65 4.49 2.53
N LEU A 77 -4.60 4.43 3.86
CA LEU A 77 -5.15 5.45 4.74
C LEU A 77 -3.99 6.13 5.45
N THR A 78 -3.95 7.46 5.45
CA THR A 78 -2.94 8.20 6.21
C THR A 78 -3.47 9.56 6.62
N GLY A 79 -3.20 9.93 7.88
CA GLY A 79 -3.54 11.27 8.41
C GLY A 79 -2.43 12.30 8.24
N THR A 80 -1.27 11.93 7.69
CA THR A 80 -0.10 12.81 7.57
C THR A 80 0.12 13.25 6.12
N PRO A 81 0.50 14.53 5.89
CA PRO A 81 0.69 15.05 4.54
C PRO A 81 1.85 14.33 3.84
N LEU A 82 1.56 13.83 2.64
CA LEU A 82 2.45 13.00 1.84
C LEU A 82 3.39 13.85 0.98
N GLN A 83 4.27 14.62 1.60
CA GLN A 83 5.07 15.65 0.88
C GLN A 83 6.60 15.50 0.97
N ASN A 84 7.13 14.48 1.64
CA ASN A 84 8.57 14.48 1.96
C ASN A 84 9.51 14.06 0.81
N SER A 85 9.03 13.40 -0.26
CA SER A 85 9.77 13.27 -1.52
C SER A 85 8.91 12.66 -2.65
N LEU A 86 9.24 12.97 -3.91
CA LEU A 86 8.65 12.30 -5.08
C LEU A 86 8.83 10.77 -5.04
N MET A 87 9.93 10.32 -4.44
CA MET A 87 10.23 8.89 -4.29
C MET A 87 9.26 8.19 -3.33
N GLU A 88 8.87 8.86 -2.24
CA GLU A 88 7.86 8.34 -1.30
C GLU A 88 6.47 8.32 -1.94
N LEU A 89 6.13 9.35 -2.72
CA LEU A 89 4.87 9.39 -3.48
C LEU A 89 4.83 8.24 -4.50
N TRP A 90 5.90 8.07 -5.29
CA TRP A 90 6.02 6.96 -6.24
C TRP A 90 5.87 5.62 -5.53
N ALA A 91 6.55 5.41 -4.39
CA ALA A 91 6.48 4.16 -3.64
C ALA A 91 5.04 3.77 -3.25
N LEU A 92 4.21 4.76 -2.90
CA LEU A 92 2.81 4.53 -2.52
C LEU A 92 1.89 4.38 -3.73
N MET A 93 2.15 5.12 -4.80
CA MET A 93 1.43 4.97 -6.08
C MET A 93 1.68 3.61 -6.73
N HIS A 94 2.95 3.20 -6.82
CA HIS A 94 3.35 1.86 -7.26
C HIS A 94 2.75 0.77 -6.36
N PHE A 95 2.65 1.02 -5.06
CA PHE A 95 1.98 0.08 -4.17
C PHE A 95 0.50 -0.12 -4.52
N LEU A 96 -0.23 0.94 -4.86
CA LEU A 96 -1.64 0.84 -5.25
C LEU A 96 -1.81 0.22 -6.65
N MET A 97 -1.00 0.63 -7.61
CA MET A 97 -1.14 0.26 -9.02
C MET A 97 0.24 -0.06 -9.63
N PRO A 98 0.80 -1.25 -9.34
CA PRO A 98 2.15 -1.60 -9.77
C PRO A 98 2.31 -1.59 -11.29
N ASN A 99 1.28 -2.01 -12.03
CA ASN A 99 1.29 -2.11 -13.50
C ASN A 99 1.26 -0.74 -14.19
N ILE A 100 0.81 0.33 -13.51
CA ILE A 100 0.77 1.69 -14.09
C ILE A 100 2.07 2.43 -13.79
N PHE A 101 2.66 2.17 -12.63
CA PHE A 101 3.80 2.94 -12.11
C PHE A 101 5.07 2.11 -12.00
N GLU A 102 5.42 1.33 -13.02
CA GLU A 102 6.57 0.42 -12.98
C GLU A 102 7.92 1.15 -12.89
N SER A 103 8.08 2.22 -13.68
CA SER A 103 9.32 2.99 -13.76
C SER A 103 9.27 4.21 -12.84
N HIS A 104 10.22 4.28 -11.91
CA HIS A 104 10.45 5.49 -11.11
C HIS A 104 10.93 6.66 -11.98
N ALA A 105 11.67 6.40 -13.07
CA ALA A 105 12.16 7.46 -13.95
C ALA A 105 10.99 8.16 -14.66
N ASP A 106 10.08 7.39 -15.23
CA ASP A 106 8.92 7.89 -15.97
C ASP A 106 8.01 8.69 -15.04
N PHE A 107 7.80 8.19 -13.81
CA PHE A 107 7.06 8.90 -12.79
C PHE A 107 7.72 10.25 -12.42
N LYS A 108 9.05 10.27 -12.30
CA LYS A 108 9.79 11.48 -12.01
C LYS A 108 9.65 12.48 -13.14
N ASP A 109 9.69 12.06 -14.40
CA ASP A 109 9.56 12.94 -15.55
C ASP A 109 8.15 13.54 -15.68
N TRP A 110 7.11 12.72 -15.44
CA TRP A 110 5.71 13.20 -15.38
C TRP A 110 5.49 14.26 -14.31
N PHE A 111 6.11 14.11 -13.13
CA PHE A 111 5.94 15.06 -12.01
C PHE A 111 6.93 16.22 -12.02
N SER A 112 8.11 16.09 -12.65
CA SER A 112 9.13 17.15 -12.69
C SER A 112 8.87 18.18 -13.79
N ASN A 113 8.06 17.84 -14.81
CA ASN A 113 7.64 18.77 -15.85
C ASN A 113 6.14 19.08 -15.73
N PRO A 114 5.74 20.09 -14.95
CA PRO A 114 4.33 20.50 -14.84
C PRO A 114 3.72 20.96 -16.18
N LEU A 115 4.54 21.20 -17.21
CA LEU A 115 4.10 21.63 -18.54
C LEU A 115 3.76 20.47 -19.49
N THR A 116 4.26 19.26 -19.29
CA THR A 116 3.99 18.13 -20.21
C THR A 116 2.61 17.50 -19.98
N GLY A 117 2.09 17.52 -18.74
CA GLY A 117 0.76 16.98 -18.43
C GLY A 117 -0.43 17.82 -18.93
N MET A 118 -0.21 19.07 -19.32
CA MET A 118 -1.25 19.92 -19.94
C MET A 118 -1.33 19.78 -21.47
N VAL A 119 -0.34 19.15 -22.12
CA VAL A 119 -0.25 19.05 -23.59
C VAL A 119 -0.84 17.75 -24.15
N GLU A 120 -0.99 16.70 -23.35
CA GLU A 120 -1.61 15.42 -23.81
C GLU A 120 -3.13 15.35 -23.56
N GLY A 121 -3.77 16.52 -23.53
CA GLY A 121 -5.21 16.66 -23.66
C GLY A 121 -5.62 17.16 -25.03
N LYS A 122 -5.35 16.41 -26.12
CA LYS A 122 -6.18 16.31 -27.35
C LYS A 122 -5.46 15.64 -28.53
N THR A 123 -6.22 14.73 -29.17
CA THR A 123 -6.23 14.37 -30.61
C THR A 123 -4.93 13.82 -31.19
N SER A 124 -4.84 12.56 -31.61
CA SER A 124 -5.72 11.90 -32.59
C SER A 124 -5.59 10.38 -32.52
#